data_AF-A0A522QHT4-F1
#
_entry.id   AF-A0A522QHT4-F1
#
_cell.length_a   1.000
_cell.length_b   1.000
_cell.length_c   1.000
_cell.angle_alpha   90.00
_cell.angle_beta   90.00
_cell.angle_gamma   90.00
#
_symmetry.space_group_name_H-M   'P 1'
#
loop_
_entity.id
_entity.type
_entity.pdbx_description
1 polymer ?
#
loop_
_entity_poly.entity_id
_entity_poly.type
_entity_poly.pdbx_seq_one_letter_code
_entity_poly.pdbx_strand_id
1 'polypeptide(L)'
;MGDLTWHLHETRRLLALIAQPKSLEQDPIAISLREALVCISAQEALERLADAAFDDGATSTRIEHRIIALCDFERRSTKEASSELHLSLRQFFRYRVKALEAIARAMRRVLREHEVEPRTLLLESLAEIDPERVLAVFGAETPATEEERYAVAVARLGAWRPFAERDADGFSGSRGASLRLAMGRRYELSGDEGSVARIVARVRASMEELDERNRDAIGFGVADLLRVDALARGELGAVARHTASLQHCALGALGRESRVMYAGIALAELHALRGQLPDARRALTDALASAPLSREIWVLTYATFIEAALCAAEGDDAHACELTRHTRLALAHRPDIFGRGHALEGLLALRRNEPWRPSTRPPAAFFATRYGALVQAVWARHLLREGDVERARATAQEAAAVAERTHAPLVAAYAWAYLEYRRDAAMVPFA
;
A
#
# COMPACT_ATOMS: atom_id res chain seq x y z
N MET A 1 -24.50 -14.40 -13.65
CA MET A 1 -23.82 -15.59 -14.21
C MET A 1 -22.29 -15.48 -14.26
N GLY A 2 -21.67 -14.29 -14.26
CA GLY A 2 -20.20 -14.16 -14.34
C GLY A 2 -19.41 -14.58 -13.09
N ASP A 3 -19.99 -14.42 -11.90
CA ASP A 3 -19.28 -14.58 -10.62
C ASP A 3 -18.86 -16.04 -10.32
N LEU A 4 -19.77 -17.00 -10.51
CA LEU A 4 -19.47 -18.43 -10.29
C LEU A 4 -18.41 -18.96 -11.29
N THR A 5 -18.39 -18.44 -12.52
CA THR A 5 -17.42 -18.83 -13.55
C THR A 5 -16.01 -18.41 -13.20
N TRP A 6 -15.85 -17.23 -12.59
CA TRP A 6 -14.55 -16.76 -12.08
C TRP A 6 -14.06 -17.63 -10.93
N HIS A 7 -14.90 -17.87 -9.92
CA HIS A 7 -14.55 -18.74 -8.80
C HIS A 7 -14.17 -20.17 -9.26
N LEU A 8 -14.85 -20.70 -10.27
CA LEU A 8 -14.50 -22.02 -10.85
C LEU A 8 -13.13 -22.02 -11.54
N HIS A 9 -12.78 -20.92 -12.23
CA HIS A 9 -11.45 -20.76 -12.84
C HIS A 9 -10.37 -20.70 -11.75
N GLU A 10 -10.57 -19.87 -10.72
CA GLU A 10 -9.62 -19.74 -9.61
C GLU A 10 -9.47 -21.04 -8.81
N THR A 11 -10.56 -21.77 -8.52
CA THR A 11 -10.48 -23.07 -7.85
C THR A 11 -9.63 -24.06 -8.64
N ARG A 12 -9.79 -24.14 -9.97
CA ARG A 12 -8.94 -25.00 -10.81
C ARG A 12 -7.48 -24.59 -10.76
N ARG A 13 -7.23 -23.28 -10.82
CA ARG A 13 -5.88 -22.70 -10.77
C ARG A 13 -5.19 -23.03 -9.44
N LEU A 14 -5.90 -22.84 -8.32
CA LEU A 14 -5.40 -23.13 -6.97
C LEU A 14 -5.12 -24.61 -6.76
N LEU A 15 -6.03 -25.51 -7.17
CA LEU A 15 -5.81 -26.95 -7.07
C LEU A 15 -4.62 -27.41 -7.91
N ALA A 16 -4.40 -26.81 -9.10
CA ALA A 16 -3.20 -27.08 -9.89
C ALA A 16 -1.91 -26.62 -9.20
N LEU A 17 -1.96 -25.57 -8.38
CA LEU A 17 -0.82 -25.05 -7.62
C LEU A 17 -0.45 -25.89 -6.40
N ILE A 18 -1.29 -26.83 -5.95
CA ILE A 18 -0.91 -27.85 -4.93
C ILE A 18 0.36 -28.59 -5.36
N ALA A 19 0.57 -28.72 -6.68
CA ALA A 19 1.78 -29.33 -7.22
C ALA A 19 3.08 -28.53 -6.93
N GLN A 20 2.94 -27.23 -6.64
CA GLN A 20 4.00 -26.23 -6.57
C GLN A 20 3.89 -25.44 -5.25
N PRO A 21 4.29 -26.03 -4.10
CA PRO A 21 4.03 -25.44 -2.78
C PRO A 21 4.53 -24.00 -2.64
N LYS A 22 5.71 -23.68 -3.19
CA LYS A 22 6.25 -22.31 -3.15
C LYS A 22 5.36 -21.31 -3.90
N SER A 23 4.84 -21.69 -5.06
CA SER A 23 3.96 -20.84 -5.86
C SER A 23 2.58 -20.71 -5.21
N LEU A 24 2.08 -21.77 -4.58
CA LEU A 24 0.84 -21.74 -3.81
C LEU A 24 0.95 -20.80 -2.61
N GLU A 25 2.05 -20.84 -1.85
CA GLU A 25 2.31 -19.93 -0.72
C GLU A 25 2.52 -18.47 -1.15
N GLN A 26 2.71 -18.22 -2.45
CA GLN A 26 2.80 -16.88 -3.02
C GLN A 26 1.48 -16.40 -3.60
N ASP A 27 0.50 -17.28 -3.76
CA ASP A 27 -0.76 -16.94 -4.40
C ASP A 27 -1.66 -16.08 -3.51
N PRO A 28 -2.15 -14.92 -3.98
CA PRO A 28 -2.99 -14.05 -3.16
C PRO A 28 -4.24 -14.73 -2.60
N ILE A 29 -4.95 -15.54 -3.40
CA ILE A 29 -6.19 -16.18 -2.96
C ILE A 29 -5.88 -17.28 -1.95
N ALA A 30 -4.84 -18.07 -2.19
CA ALA A 30 -4.45 -19.15 -1.29
C ALA A 30 -4.03 -18.63 0.10
N ILE A 31 -3.39 -17.46 0.14
CA ILE A 31 -3.01 -16.79 1.38
C ILE A 31 -4.22 -16.23 2.10
N SER A 32 -5.12 -15.55 1.38
CA SER A 32 -6.37 -15.09 1.97
C SER A 32 -7.18 -16.24 2.58
N LEU A 33 -7.19 -17.41 1.93
CA LEU A 33 -7.81 -18.62 2.48
C LEU A 33 -7.08 -19.13 3.73
N ARG A 34 -5.74 -19.12 3.73
CA ARG A 34 -4.93 -19.51 4.89
C ARG A 34 -5.19 -18.61 6.09
N GLU A 35 -5.27 -17.30 5.88
CA GLU A 35 -5.55 -16.32 6.92
C GLU A 35 -6.99 -16.45 7.43
N ALA A 36 -7.96 -16.57 6.53
CA ALA A 36 -9.37 -16.78 6.88
C ALA A 36 -9.57 -18.06 7.72
N LEU A 37 -8.94 -19.16 7.32
CA LEU A 37 -9.10 -20.47 7.97
C LEU A 37 -8.10 -20.73 9.12
N VAL A 38 -7.22 -19.77 9.41
CA VAL A 38 -6.19 -19.85 10.46
C VAL A 38 -5.35 -21.13 10.31
N CYS A 39 -4.82 -21.35 9.11
CA CYS A 39 -3.98 -22.48 8.76
C CYS A 39 -2.49 -22.11 8.76
N ILE A 40 -1.63 -23.10 8.96
CA ILE A 40 -0.17 -22.90 8.98
C ILE A 40 0.37 -22.76 7.55
N SER A 41 -0.32 -23.36 6.57
CA SER A 41 0.06 -23.33 5.15
C SER A 41 -1.16 -23.12 4.25
N ALA A 42 -0.91 -22.61 3.04
CA ALA A 42 -1.92 -22.44 2.00
C ALA A 42 -2.43 -23.80 1.50
N GLN A 43 -1.60 -24.84 1.54
CA GLN A 43 -2.01 -26.20 1.23
C GLN A 43 -3.02 -26.73 2.26
N GLU A 44 -2.73 -26.60 3.56
CA GLU A 44 -3.63 -27.00 4.64
C GLU A 44 -4.98 -26.26 4.54
N ALA A 45 -4.94 -24.98 4.18
CA ALA A 45 -6.16 -24.18 3.97
C ALA A 45 -7.03 -24.75 2.83
N LEU A 46 -6.42 -25.16 1.71
CA LEU A 46 -7.14 -25.79 0.61
C LEU A 46 -7.68 -27.18 0.98
N GLU A 47 -6.94 -27.96 1.77
CA GLU A 47 -7.41 -29.26 2.28
C GLU A 47 -8.64 -29.07 3.18
N ARG A 48 -8.57 -28.19 4.17
CA ARG A 48 -9.72 -27.88 5.04
C ARG A 48 -10.90 -27.31 4.28
N LEU A 49 -10.64 -26.47 3.28
CA LEU A 49 -11.69 -25.93 2.41
C LEU A 49 -12.38 -27.02 1.60
N ALA A 50 -11.60 -27.97 1.05
CA ALA A 50 -12.13 -29.11 0.33
C ALA A 50 -12.99 -29.99 1.24
N ASP A 51 -12.52 -30.30 2.46
CA ASP A 51 -13.30 -31.07 3.43
C ASP A 51 -14.62 -30.36 3.79
N ALA A 52 -14.56 -29.07 4.12
CA ALA A 52 -15.73 -28.27 4.45
C ALA A 52 -16.73 -28.11 3.29
N ALA A 53 -16.29 -28.27 2.04
CA ALA A 53 -17.16 -28.22 0.87
C ALA A 53 -18.09 -29.45 0.75
N PHE A 54 -17.78 -30.55 1.44
CA PHE A 54 -18.50 -31.83 1.31
C PHE A 54 -19.03 -32.40 2.64
N ASP A 55 -18.99 -31.63 3.73
CA ASP A 55 -19.39 -32.05 5.08
C ASP A 55 -20.87 -32.50 5.22
N ASP A 56 -21.74 -32.17 4.27
CA ASP A 56 -23.19 -32.49 4.30
C ASP A 56 -23.56 -33.99 4.15
N GLY A 57 -22.60 -34.92 4.27
CA GLY A 57 -22.86 -36.34 4.57
C GLY A 57 -23.54 -37.22 3.49
N ALA A 58 -24.04 -36.65 2.39
CA ALA A 58 -24.70 -37.41 1.32
C ALA A 58 -23.75 -38.34 0.54
N THR A 59 -24.26 -39.44 -0.03
CA THR A 59 -23.43 -40.39 -0.80
C THR A 59 -22.80 -39.76 -2.05
N SER A 60 -23.49 -38.81 -2.69
CA SER A 60 -22.95 -38.10 -3.86
C SER A 60 -21.80 -37.14 -3.52
N THR A 61 -21.85 -36.49 -2.35
CA THR A 61 -20.76 -35.60 -1.89
C THR A 61 -19.50 -36.40 -1.53
N ARG A 62 -19.62 -37.65 -1.10
CA ARG A 62 -18.46 -38.55 -0.88
C ARG A 62 -17.69 -38.88 -2.15
N ILE A 63 -18.38 -39.12 -3.27
CA ILE A 63 -17.73 -39.40 -4.56
C ILE A 63 -17.01 -38.14 -5.07
N GLU A 64 -17.66 -36.99 -4.97
CA GLU A 64 -17.12 -35.70 -5.41
C GLU A 64 -15.86 -35.31 -4.61
N HIS A 65 -15.90 -35.45 -3.27
CA HIS A 65 -14.73 -35.26 -2.39
C HIS A 65 -13.58 -36.21 -2.76
N ARG A 66 -13.88 -37.50 -2.93
CA ARG A 66 -12.86 -38.51 -3.25
C ARG A 66 -12.19 -38.27 -4.60
N ILE A 67 -12.90 -37.72 -5.59
CA ILE A 67 -12.30 -37.31 -6.88
C ILE A 67 -11.23 -36.24 -6.67
N ILE A 68 -11.50 -35.22 -5.84
CA ILE A 68 -10.55 -34.14 -5.56
C ILE A 68 -9.35 -34.68 -4.78
N ALA A 69 -9.60 -35.49 -3.75
CA ALA A 69 -8.54 -36.16 -2.99
C ALA A 69 -7.58 -36.95 -3.91
N LEU A 70 -8.13 -37.81 -4.77
CA LEU A 70 -7.33 -38.68 -5.65
C LEU A 70 -6.58 -37.88 -6.73
N CYS A 71 -7.24 -36.93 -7.39
CA CYS A 71 -6.64 -36.25 -8.54
C CYS A 71 -5.80 -35.03 -8.19
N ASP A 72 -6.21 -34.24 -7.20
CA ASP A 72 -5.62 -32.93 -6.94
C ASP A 72 -4.62 -32.99 -5.76
N PHE A 73 -4.89 -33.80 -4.72
CA PHE A 73 -3.97 -33.98 -3.58
C PHE A 73 -3.04 -35.20 -3.74
N GLU A 74 -3.57 -36.37 -4.09
CA GLU A 74 -2.78 -37.60 -4.32
C GLU A 74 -2.14 -37.66 -5.74
N ARG A 75 -2.51 -36.73 -6.63
CA ARG A 75 -1.99 -36.59 -8.01
C ARG A 75 -2.16 -37.84 -8.89
N ARG A 76 -3.18 -38.66 -8.65
CA ARG A 76 -3.49 -39.80 -9.52
C ARG A 76 -4.05 -39.34 -10.85
N SER A 77 -3.75 -40.10 -11.90
CA SER A 77 -4.30 -39.83 -13.23
C SER A 77 -5.82 -39.99 -13.23
N THR A 78 -6.49 -39.30 -14.16
CA THR A 78 -7.95 -39.42 -14.33
C THR A 78 -8.38 -40.87 -14.58
N LYS A 79 -7.56 -41.66 -15.30
CA LYS A 79 -7.85 -43.06 -15.58
C LYS A 79 -7.81 -43.91 -14.31
N GLU A 80 -6.77 -43.76 -13.49
CA GLU A 80 -6.62 -44.47 -12.21
C GLU A 80 -7.77 -44.12 -11.25
N ALA A 81 -8.03 -42.83 -11.04
CA ALA A 81 -9.09 -42.38 -10.14
C ALA A 81 -10.49 -42.83 -10.61
N SER A 82 -10.78 -42.77 -11.92
CA SER A 82 -12.06 -43.26 -12.46
C SER A 82 -12.26 -44.76 -12.28
N SER A 83 -11.19 -45.54 -12.41
CA SER A 83 -11.20 -46.99 -12.20
C SER A 83 -11.41 -47.35 -10.74
N GLU A 84 -10.75 -46.64 -9.82
CA GLU A 84 -10.89 -46.83 -8.36
C GLU A 84 -12.32 -46.53 -7.89
N LEU A 85 -12.96 -45.51 -8.48
CA LEU A 85 -14.32 -45.11 -8.12
C LEU A 85 -15.41 -45.87 -8.89
N HIS A 86 -15.04 -46.83 -9.76
CA HIS A 86 -15.95 -47.58 -10.62
C HIS A 86 -16.87 -46.67 -11.46
N LEU A 87 -16.33 -45.55 -11.97
CA LEU A 87 -17.05 -44.58 -12.79
C LEU A 87 -16.64 -44.69 -14.25
N SER A 88 -17.60 -44.58 -15.17
CA SER A 88 -17.26 -44.26 -16.56
C SER A 88 -16.59 -42.88 -16.64
N LEU A 89 -15.71 -42.66 -17.63
CA LEU A 89 -15.05 -41.35 -17.82
C LEU A 89 -16.05 -40.20 -17.91
N ARG A 90 -17.20 -40.41 -18.57
CA ARG A 90 -18.26 -39.40 -18.66
C ARG A 90 -18.86 -39.06 -17.29
N GLN A 91 -19.11 -40.06 -16.45
CA GLN A 91 -19.60 -39.84 -15.08
C GLN A 91 -18.54 -39.17 -14.23
N PHE A 92 -17.28 -39.60 -14.34
CA PHE A 92 -16.14 -39.03 -13.63
C PHE A 92 -16.03 -37.52 -13.89
N PHE A 93 -15.98 -37.08 -15.16
CA PHE A 93 -15.89 -35.65 -15.47
C PHE A 93 -17.11 -34.87 -15.00
N ARG A 94 -18.32 -35.46 -15.07
CA ARG A 94 -19.54 -34.84 -14.55
C ARG A 94 -19.45 -34.60 -13.03
N TYR A 95 -18.97 -35.58 -12.26
CA TYR A 95 -18.77 -35.41 -10.81
C TYR A 95 -17.60 -34.48 -10.50
N ARG A 96 -16.52 -34.50 -11.30
CA ARG A 96 -15.40 -33.56 -11.12
C ARG A 96 -15.83 -32.11 -11.29
N VAL A 97 -16.68 -31.80 -12.26
CA VAL A 97 -17.24 -30.44 -12.42
C VAL A 97 -18.05 -30.04 -11.18
N LYS A 98 -18.92 -30.92 -10.68
CA LYS A 98 -19.70 -30.66 -9.46
C LYS A 98 -18.82 -30.47 -8.23
N ALA A 99 -17.75 -31.27 -8.11
CA ALA A 99 -16.79 -31.15 -7.02
C ALA A 99 -16.09 -29.79 -7.05
N LEU A 100 -15.65 -29.34 -8.23
CA LEU A 100 -15.07 -28.01 -8.40
C LEU A 100 -16.08 -26.89 -8.12
N GLU A 101 -17.35 -27.04 -8.50
CA GLU A 101 -18.41 -26.08 -8.18
C GLU A 101 -18.73 -26.03 -6.68
N ALA A 102 -18.65 -27.16 -5.98
CA ALA A 102 -18.81 -27.21 -4.53
C ALA A 102 -17.66 -26.49 -3.82
N ILE A 103 -16.41 -26.77 -4.20
CA ILE A 103 -15.24 -26.08 -3.65
C ILE A 103 -15.28 -24.58 -3.98
N ALA A 104 -15.64 -24.20 -5.21
CA ALA A 104 -15.78 -22.79 -5.59
C ALA A 104 -16.82 -22.06 -4.74
N ARG A 105 -17.95 -22.71 -4.42
CA ARG A 105 -18.97 -22.16 -3.50
C ARG A 105 -18.48 -22.07 -2.07
N ALA A 106 -17.79 -23.10 -1.56
CA ALA A 106 -17.20 -23.08 -0.23
C ALA A 106 -16.14 -21.97 -0.12
N MET A 107 -15.28 -21.85 -1.13
CA MET A 107 -14.27 -20.80 -1.26
C MET A 107 -14.94 -19.43 -1.18
N ARG A 108 -15.96 -19.18 -2.00
CA ARG A 108 -16.71 -17.92 -1.98
C ARG A 108 -17.37 -17.64 -0.63
N ARG A 109 -17.91 -18.66 0.05
CA ARG A 109 -18.50 -18.51 1.38
C ARG A 109 -17.45 -18.09 2.40
N VAL A 110 -16.34 -18.82 2.51
CA VAL A 110 -15.24 -18.49 3.45
C VAL A 110 -14.70 -17.10 3.14
N LEU A 111 -14.40 -16.83 1.88
CA LEU A 111 -13.91 -15.52 1.45
C LEU A 111 -14.91 -14.39 1.79
N ARG A 112 -16.22 -14.59 1.62
CA ARG A 112 -17.22 -13.59 2.02
C ARG A 112 -17.37 -13.43 3.53
N GLU A 113 -17.40 -14.52 4.28
CA GLU A 113 -17.51 -14.50 5.75
C GLU A 113 -16.33 -13.76 6.39
N HIS A 114 -15.16 -13.85 5.75
CA HIS A 114 -13.95 -13.15 6.17
C HIS A 114 -13.71 -11.83 5.42
N GLU A 115 -14.70 -11.34 4.66
CA GLU A 115 -14.67 -10.08 3.92
C GLU A 115 -13.53 -9.96 2.88
N VAL A 116 -12.98 -11.08 2.43
CA VAL A 116 -11.92 -11.16 1.43
C VAL A 116 -12.49 -11.44 0.05
N GLU A 117 -12.83 -10.43 -0.73
CA GLU A 117 -13.18 -10.61 -2.15
C GLU A 117 -11.93 -10.41 -3.02
N PRO A 118 -11.35 -11.45 -3.68
CA PRO A 118 -10.04 -11.30 -4.29
C PRO A 118 -10.00 -10.34 -5.49
N ARG A 119 -11.13 -10.18 -6.19
CA ARG A 119 -11.29 -9.12 -7.20
C ARG A 119 -11.14 -7.74 -6.54
N THR A 120 -11.73 -7.53 -5.37
CA THR A 120 -11.61 -6.31 -4.57
C THR A 120 -10.19 -6.10 -4.08
N LEU A 121 -9.53 -7.13 -3.53
CA LEU A 121 -8.11 -7.02 -3.13
C LEU A 121 -7.20 -6.67 -4.31
N LEU A 122 -7.43 -7.29 -5.48
CA LEU A 122 -6.66 -7.01 -6.68
C LEU A 122 -6.93 -5.59 -7.20
N LEU A 123 -8.17 -5.11 -7.11
CA LEU A 123 -8.56 -3.74 -7.44
C LEU A 123 -7.92 -2.72 -6.51
N GLU A 124 -7.97 -2.94 -5.20
CA GLU A 124 -7.33 -2.09 -4.19
C GLU A 124 -5.82 -2.05 -4.38
N SER A 125 -5.19 -3.22 -4.58
CA SER A 125 -3.76 -3.31 -4.88
C SER A 125 -3.38 -2.60 -6.18
N LEU A 126 -4.18 -2.75 -7.25
CA LEU A 126 -3.95 -2.01 -8.48
C LEU A 126 -4.15 -0.51 -8.31
N ALA A 127 -5.12 -0.08 -7.50
CA ALA A 127 -5.37 1.33 -7.22
C ALA A 127 -4.17 1.98 -6.51
N GLU A 128 -3.44 1.23 -5.69
CA GLU A 128 -2.21 1.69 -5.04
C GLU A 128 -1.00 1.78 -5.97
N ILE A 129 -0.96 1.01 -7.07
CA ILE A 129 0.20 0.92 -7.99
C ILE A 129 -0.01 1.78 -9.24
N ASP A 130 -1.17 1.61 -9.88
CA ASP A 130 -1.53 2.15 -11.18
C ASP A 130 -3.01 2.57 -11.17
N PRO A 131 -3.33 3.66 -10.47
CA PRO A 131 -4.71 4.12 -10.34
C PRO A 131 -5.34 4.49 -11.68
N GLU A 132 -4.56 5.03 -12.64
CA GLU A 132 -5.04 5.36 -13.98
C GLU A 132 -5.50 4.10 -14.73
N ARG A 133 -4.82 2.96 -14.56
CA ARG A 133 -5.27 1.68 -15.14
C ARG A 133 -6.58 1.19 -14.54
N VAL A 134 -6.78 1.36 -13.23
CA VAL A 134 -8.08 1.07 -12.59
C VAL A 134 -9.17 1.94 -13.20
N LEU A 135 -8.93 3.24 -13.38
CA LEU A 135 -9.90 4.14 -13.99
C LEU A 135 -10.17 3.80 -15.47
N ALA A 136 -9.16 3.37 -16.22
CA ALA A 136 -9.33 2.98 -17.61
C ALA A 136 -10.19 1.71 -17.77
N VAL A 137 -10.05 0.75 -16.85
CA VAL A 137 -10.78 -0.53 -16.91
C VAL A 137 -12.18 -0.41 -16.27
N PHE A 138 -12.30 0.30 -15.16
CA PHE A 138 -13.52 0.31 -14.33
C PHE A 138 -14.25 1.66 -14.31
N GLY A 139 -13.66 2.73 -14.82
CA GLY A 139 -14.24 4.08 -14.77
C GLY A 139 -15.44 4.30 -15.70
N ALA A 140 -15.61 3.45 -16.71
CA ALA A 140 -16.75 3.51 -17.64
C ALA A 140 -17.92 2.60 -17.23
N GLU A 141 -17.67 1.63 -16.34
CA GLU A 141 -18.70 0.74 -15.82
C GLU A 141 -19.38 1.39 -14.61
N THR A 142 -20.69 1.17 -14.45
CA THR A 142 -21.36 1.55 -13.19
C THR A 142 -20.97 0.50 -12.15
N PRO A 143 -20.18 0.84 -11.10
CA PRO A 143 -19.70 -0.17 -10.16
C PRO A 143 -20.91 -0.77 -9.43
N ALA A 144 -20.98 -2.11 -9.39
CA ALA A 144 -22.16 -2.83 -8.93
C ALA A 144 -22.21 -2.96 -7.40
N THR A 145 -21.07 -2.88 -6.73
CA THR A 145 -20.93 -3.01 -5.28
C THR A 145 -20.33 -1.76 -4.62
N GLU A 146 -20.47 -1.62 -3.30
CA GLU A 146 -19.81 -0.51 -2.58
C GLU A 146 -18.29 -0.65 -2.61
N GLU A 147 -17.78 -1.87 -2.56
CA GLU A 147 -16.38 -2.24 -2.66
C GLU A 147 -15.76 -1.73 -3.97
N GLU A 148 -16.42 -1.99 -5.10
CA GLU A 148 -15.96 -1.51 -6.40
C GLU A 148 -16.03 0.02 -6.49
N ARG A 149 -17.10 0.64 -5.97
CA ARG A 149 -17.19 2.11 -5.87
C ARG A 149 -16.05 2.68 -5.02
N TYR A 150 -15.67 2.00 -3.94
CA TYR A 150 -14.62 2.43 -3.03
C TYR A 150 -13.25 2.34 -3.69
N ALA A 151 -12.93 1.21 -4.35
CA ALA A 151 -11.69 1.06 -5.10
C ALA A 151 -11.55 2.10 -6.23
N VAL A 152 -12.64 2.40 -6.95
CA VAL A 152 -12.66 3.48 -7.96
C VAL A 152 -12.45 4.85 -7.31
N ALA A 153 -13.05 5.12 -6.15
CA ALA A 153 -12.84 6.36 -5.41
C ALA A 153 -11.37 6.53 -4.96
N VAL A 154 -10.77 5.47 -4.41
CA VAL A 154 -9.34 5.43 -4.06
C VAL A 154 -8.47 5.65 -5.30
N ALA A 155 -8.78 5.00 -6.42
CA ALA A 155 -8.06 5.19 -7.67
C ALA A 155 -8.18 6.63 -8.20
N ARG A 156 -9.37 7.25 -8.13
CA ARG A 156 -9.56 8.68 -8.49
C ARG A 156 -8.67 9.58 -7.64
N LEU A 157 -8.67 9.36 -6.33
CA LEU A 157 -7.80 10.08 -5.41
C LEU A 157 -6.33 9.85 -5.77
N GLY A 158 -5.88 8.61 -5.94
CA GLY A 158 -4.48 8.27 -6.26
C GLY A 158 -4.00 8.78 -7.61
N ALA A 159 -4.89 8.84 -8.61
CA ALA A 159 -4.65 9.42 -9.93
C ALA A 159 -4.72 10.96 -9.95
N TRP A 160 -4.87 11.61 -8.79
CA TRP A 160 -4.97 13.07 -8.67
C TRP A 160 -6.15 13.66 -9.47
N ARG A 161 -7.22 12.89 -9.65
CA ARG A 161 -8.45 13.36 -10.30
C ARG A 161 -9.31 14.13 -9.27
N PRO A 162 -10.17 15.06 -9.71
CA PRO A 162 -11.07 15.78 -8.81
C PRO A 162 -11.93 14.81 -7.97
N PHE A 163 -11.98 15.06 -6.66
CA PHE A 163 -12.76 14.30 -5.68
C PHE A 163 -13.22 15.26 -4.57
N ALA A 164 -14.52 15.33 -4.29
CA ALA A 164 -15.09 16.25 -3.32
C ALA A 164 -15.36 15.56 -1.98
N GLU A 165 -15.36 16.31 -0.86
CA GLU A 165 -15.56 15.74 0.48
C GLU A 165 -16.91 15.01 0.61
N ARG A 166 -17.94 15.55 -0.05
CA ARG A 166 -19.28 14.95 -0.11
C ARG A 166 -19.31 13.61 -0.84
N ASP A 167 -18.34 13.33 -1.71
CA ASP A 167 -18.29 12.05 -2.42
C ASP A 167 -18.02 10.89 -1.44
N ALA A 168 -17.38 11.18 -0.29
CA ALA A 168 -17.20 10.22 0.80
C ALA A 168 -18.47 9.95 1.62
N ASP A 169 -19.53 10.76 1.47
CA ASP A 169 -20.82 10.55 2.15
C ASP A 169 -21.60 9.35 1.58
N GLY A 170 -21.24 8.89 0.37
CA GLY A 170 -21.88 7.74 -0.29
C GLY A 170 -21.36 6.36 0.15
N PHE A 171 -20.52 6.31 1.18
CA PHE A 171 -19.84 5.12 1.68
C PHE A 171 -20.16 4.88 3.16
N SER A 172 -20.17 3.61 3.56
CA SER A 172 -20.33 3.17 4.95
C SER A 172 -19.22 3.71 5.85
N GLY A 173 -19.49 3.77 7.17
CA GLY A 173 -18.70 4.48 8.18
C GLY A 173 -17.18 4.43 8.00
N SER A 174 -16.56 3.25 8.10
CA SER A 174 -15.10 3.10 8.03
C SER A 174 -14.54 3.48 6.64
N ARG A 175 -15.20 3.09 5.55
CA ARG A 175 -14.78 3.44 4.19
C ARG A 175 -14.89 4.94 3.91
N GLY A 176 -15.99 5.55 4.32
CA GLY A 176 -16.17 7.01 4.24
C GLY A 176 -15.12 7.75 5.06
N ALA A 177 -14.77 7.25 6.25
CA ALA A 177 -13.70 7.83 7.07
C ALA A 177 -12.33 7.70 6.39
N SER A 178 -12.00 6.54 5.81
CA SER A 178 -10.76 6.30 5.06
C SER A 178 -10.62 7.22 3.84
N LEU A 179 -11.69 7.41 3.05
CA LEU A 179 -11.67 8.35 1.92
C LEU A 179 -11.43 9.79 2.38
N ARG A 180 -12.06 10.20 3.49
CA ARG A 180 -11.82 11.52 4.07
C ARG A 180 -10.38 11.68 4.55
N LEU A 181 -9.76 10.66 5.13
CA LEU A 181 -8.34 10.70 5.49
C LEU A 181 -7.43 10.82 4.25
N ALA A 182 -7.73 10.09 3.18
CA ALA A 182 -7.01 10.21 1.91
C ALA A 182 -7.16 11.62 1.29
N MET A 183 -8.33 12.26 1.45
CA MET A 183 -8.50 13.69 1.13
C MET A 183 -7.73 14.62 2.08
N GLY A 184 -7.73 14.33 3.37
CA GLY A 184 -6.92 15.03 4.36
C GLY A 184 -5.44 15.05 3.96
N ARG A 185 -4.94 13.95 3.40
CA ARG A 185 -3.60 13.89 2.83
C ARG A 185 -3.42 14.83 1.64
N ARG A 186 -4.42 15.01 0.77
CA ARG A 186 -4.37 16.01 -0.31
C ARG A 186 -4.26 17.44 0.24
N TYR A 187 -5.03 17.76 1.27
CA TYR A 187 -4.95 19.08 1.93
C TYR A 187 -3.62 19.31 2.64
N GLU A 188 -3.08 18.26 3.28
CA GLU A 188 -1.74 18.32 3.87
C GLU A 188 -0.68 18.64 2.81
N LEU A 189 -0.68 17.95 1.66
CA LEU A 189 0.28 18.22 0.59
C LEU A 189 0.25 19.67 0.09
N SER A 190 -0.94 20.29 0.08
CA SER A 190 -1.13 21.70 -0.32
C SER A 190 -0.97 22.69 0.83
N GLY A 191 -0.70 22.25 2.05
CA GLY A 191 -0.59 23.12 3.23
C GLY A 191 -1.91 23.76 3.69
N ASP A 192 -3.07 23.17 3.35
CA ASP A 192 -4.37 23.66 3.80
C ASP A 192 -4.70 23.11 5.20
N GLU A 193 -4.05 23.70 6.22
CA GLU A 193 -4.18 23.30 7.62
C GLU A 193 -5.63 23.35 8.12
N GLY A 194 -6.40 24.35 7.67
CA GLY A 194 -7.80 24.51 8.02
C GLY A 194 -8.65 23.33 7.56
N SER A 195 -8.44 22.86 6.33
CA SER A 195 -9.12 21.68 5.80
C SER A 195 -8.61 20.37 6.42
N VAL A 196 -7.32 20.25 6.73
CA VAL A 196 -6.79 19.09 7.49
C VAL A 196 -7.47 18.99 8.86
N ALA A 197 -7.52 20.08 9.62
CA ALA A 197 -8.15 20.11 10.95
C ALA A 197 -9.66 19.76 10.87
N ARG A 198 -10.36 20.27 9.86
CA ARG A 198 -11.77 19.99 9.60
C ARG A 198 -12.01 18.50 9.30
N ILE A 199 -11.20 17.89 8.43
CA ILE A 199 -11.26 16.47 8.10
C ILE A 199 -11.00 15.62 9.35
N VAL A 200 -9.95 15.93 10.11
CA VAL A 200 -9.63 15.19 11.34
C VAL A 200 -10.78 15.26 12.35
N ALA A 201 -11.37 16.43 12.56
CA ALA A 201 -12.53 16.58 13.44
C ALA A 201 -13.73 15.74 12.98
N ARG A 202 -14.02 15.76 11.67
CA ARG A 202 -15.13 14.99 11.09
C ARG A 202 -14.91 13.48 11.18
N VAL A 203 -13.68 13.02 10.91
CA VAL A 203 -13.30 11.61 11.02
C VAL A 203 -13.40 11.14 12.48
N ARG A 204 -12.90 11.94 13.43
CA ARG A 204 -13.02 11.62 14.87
C ARG A 204 -14.47 11.51 15.32
N ALA A 205 -15.35 12.39 14.86
CA ALA A 205 -16.78 12.27 15.16
C ALA A 205 -17.36 10.95 14.62
N SER A 206 -17.00 10.54 13.39
CA SER A 206 -17.47 9.27 12.83
C SER A 206 -16.93 8.03 13.54
N MET A 207 -15.81 8.13 14.26
CA MET A 207 -15.22 7.02 15.01
C MET A 207 -16.06 6.58 16.22
N GLU A 208 -16.96 7.43 16.72
CA GLU A 208 -17.86 7.12 17.83
C GLU A 208 -18.84 5.99 17.49
N GLU A 209 -19.17 5.85 16.20
CA GLU A 209 -20.14 4.87 15.68
C GLU A 209 -19.47 3.56 15.22
N LEU A 210 -18.14 3.48 15.23
CA LEU A 210 -17.39 2.31 14.77
C LEU A 210 -17.14 1.32 15.91
N ASP A 211 -17.08 0.03 15.55
CA ASP A 211 -16.51 -0.99 16.43
C ASP A 211 -15.02 -0.72 16.75
N GLU A 212 -14.50 -1.40 17.76
CA GLU A 212 -13.14 -1.18 18.26
C GLU A 212 -12.05 -1.35 17.17
N ARG A 213 -12.15 -2.40 16.34
CA ARG A 213 -11.15 -2.70 15.31
C ARG A 213 -11.13 -1.64 14.21
N ASN A 214 -12.31 -1.21 13.76
CA ASN A 214 -12.46 -0.15 12.77
C ASN A 214 -12.05 1.21 13.35
N ARG A 215 -12.40 1.48 14.61
CA ARG A 215 -11.97 2.69 15.33
C ARG A 215 -10.45 2.78 15.39
N ASP A 216 -9.76 1.72 15.75
CA ASP A 216 -8.30 1.70 15.81
C ASP A 216 -7.66 1.84 14.43
N ALA A 217 -8.23 1.21 13.39
CA ALA A 217 -7.75 1.36 12.02
C ALA A 217 -7.86 2.80 11.51
N ILE A 218 -8.97 3.48 11.81
CA ILE A 218 -9.16 4.91 11.46
C ILE A 218 -8.31 5.82 12.35
N GLY A 219 -8.19 5.51 13.63
CA GLY A 219 -7.32 6.22 14.58
C GLY A 219 -5.86 6.19 14.15
N PHE A 220 -5.40 5.05 13.63
CA PHE A 220 -4.08 4.92 13.01
C PHE A 220 -3.92 5.87 11.82
N GLY A 221 -4.90 5.93 10.91
CA GLY A 221 -4.85 6.84 9.76
C GLY A 221 -4.86 8.33 10.15
N VAL A 222 -5.62 8.70 11.20
CA VAL A 222 -5.58 10.06 11.78
C VAL A 222 -4.18 10.37 12.34
N ALA A 223 -3.59 9.44 13.08
CA ALA A 223 -2.26 9.62 13.63
C ALA A 223 -1.18 9.77 12.55
N ASP A 224 -1.27 9.00 11.45
CA ASP A 224 -0.31 9.13 10.34
C ASP A 224 -0.45 10.48 9.60
N LEU A 225 -1.68 10.92 9.33
CA LEU A 225 -1.93 12.21 8.69
C LEU A 225 -1.31 13.36 9.51
N LEU A 226 -1.58 13.39 10.82
CA LEU A 226 -1.05 14.42 11.72
C LEU A 226 0.47 14.32 11.90
N ARG A 227 1.02 13.10 11.91
CA ARG A 227 2.47 12.88 11.98
C ARG A 227 3.18 13.47 10.78
N VAL A 228 2.66 13.24 9.57
CA VAL A 228 3.30 13.72 8.34
C VAL A 228 3.16 15.22 8.18
N ASP A 229 2.01 15.78 8.55
CA ASP A 229 1.87 17.24 8.62
C ASP A 229 2.89 17.86 9.60
N ALA A 230 3.08 17.25 10.78
CA ALA A 230 4.10 17.68 11.74
C ALA A 230 5.54 17.52 11.21
N LEU A 231 5.82 16.45 10.46
CA LEU A 231 7.12 16.25 9.79
C LEU A 231 7.40 17.41 8.82
N ALA A 232 6.42 17.77 8.01
CA ALA A 232 6.59 18.84 7.03
C ALA A 232 6.81 20.23 7.66
N ARG A 233 6.32 20.43 8.88
CA ARG A 233 6.55 21.63 9.70
C ARG A 233 7.84 21.58 10.53
N GLY A 234 8.55 20.44 10.57
CA GLY A 234 9.74 20.24 11.39
C GLY A 234 9.45 20.11 12.90
N GLU A 235 8.22 19.77 13.28
CA GLU A 235 7.80 19.71 14.68
C GLU A 235 8.09 18.35 15.32
N LEU A 236 9.36 18.02 15.56
CA LEU A 236 9.78 16.70 16.06
C LEU A 236 9.06 16.25 17.36
N GLY A 237 8.67 17.19 18.22
CA GLY A 237 7.87 16.89 19.42
C GLY A 237 6.46 16.40 19.08
N ALA A 238 5.82 16.98 18.06
CA ALA A 238 4.52 16.52 17.57
C ALA A 238 4.64 15.19 16.81
N VAL A 239 5.69 15.04 15.98
CA VAL A 239 6.01 13.78 15.31
C VAL A 239 6.10 12.63 16.33
N ALA A 240 6.85 12.82 17.42
CA ALA A 240 6.99 11.81 18.47
C ALA A 240 5.64 11.41 19.12
N ARG A 241 4.78 12.39 19.44
CA ARG A 241 3.45 12.12 20.00
C ARG A 241 2.57 11.33 19.02
N HIS A 242 2.59 11.70 17.73
CA HIS A 242 1.79 11.02 16.73
C HIS A 242 2.35 9.63 16.36
N THR A 243 3.67 9.42 16.40
CA THR A 243 4.28 8.08 16.30
C THR A 243 3.84 7.18 17.47
N ALA A 244 3.81 7.69 18.71
CA ALA A 244 3.29 6.92 19.84
C ALA A 244 1.81 6.55 19.68
N SER A 245 1.00 7.47 19.14
CA SER A 245 -0.41 7.21 18.82
C SER A 245 -0.55 6.14 17.71
N LEU A 246 0.31 6.15 16.68
CA LEU A 246 0.34 5.11 15.65
C LEU A 246 0.61 3.73 16.26
N GLN A 247 1.62 3.63 17.14
CA GLN A 247 1.95 2.37 17.81
C GLN A 247 0.80 1.85 18.66
N HIS A 248 0.11 2.74 19.38
CA HIS A 248 -1.05 2.36 20.19
C HIS A 248 -2.19 1.81 19.33
N CYS A 249 -2.61 2.56 18.29
CA CYS A 249 -3.70 2.14 17.40
C CYS A 249 -3.35 0.89 16.56
N ALA A 250 -2.07 0.68 16.24
CA ALA A 250 -1.64 -0.48 15.44
C ALA A 250 -1.95 -1.83 16.12
N LEU A 251 -2.01 -1.88 17.45
CA LEU A 251 -2.18 -3.14 18.19
C LEU A 251 -3.60 -3.72 18.12
N GLY A 252 -4.63 -2.86 18.00
CA GLY A 252 -6.04 -3.27 17.96
C GLY A 252 -6.71 -3.18 16.59
N ALA A 253 -6.03 -2.60 15.59
CA ALA A 253 -6.57 -2.38 14.25
C ALA A 253 -6.69 -3.67 13.40
N LEU A 254 -7.62 -3.65 12.43
CA LEU A 254 -7.60 -4.56 11.26
C LEU A 254 -6.24 -4.45 10.54
N GLY A 255 -5.78 -5.50 9.86
CA GLY A 255 -4.47 -5.51 9.20
C GLY A 255 -3.31 -5.19 10.16
N ARG A 256 -3.40 -5.72 11.39
CA ARG A 256 -2.50 -5.45 12.51
C ARG A 256 -1.03 -5.57 12.13
N GLU A 257 -0.65 -6.61 11.39
CA GLU A 257 0.76 -6.87 11.04
C GLU A 257 1.37 -5.73 10.23
N SER A 258 0.73 -5.31 9.14
CA SER A 258 1.17 -4.19 8.30
C SER A 258 1.22 -2.87 9.08
N ARG A 259 0.25 -2.62 9.96
CA ARG A 259 0.20 -1.40 10.80
C ARG A 259 1.27 -1.39 11.89
N VAL A 260 1.56 -2.53 12.51
CA VAL A 260 2.64 -2.68 13.49
C VAL A 260 3.99 -2.45 12.83
N MET A 261 4.22 -3.08 11.68
CA MET A 261 5.43 -2.88 10.87
C MET A 261 5.57 -1.39 10.49
N TYR A 262 4.51 -0.76 9.99
CA TYR A 262 4.51 0.65 9.65
C TYR A 262 4.84 1.56 10.84
N ALA A 263 4.22 1.31 12.01
CA ALA A 263 4.49 2.09 13.21
C ALA A 263 5.95 1.93 13.67
N GLY A 264 6.54 0.73 13.50
CA GLY A 264 7.96 0.49 13.72
C GLY A 264 8.86 1.25 12.75
N ILE A 265 8.51 1.31 11.46
CA ILE A 265 9.23 2.12 10.46
C ILE A 265 9.12 3.62 10.80
N ALA A 266 7.96 4.09 11.26
CA ALA A 266 7.78 5.47 11.71
C ALA A 266 8.61 5.81 12.96
N LEU A 267 8.83 4.83 13.85
CA LEU A 267 9.74 4.97 14.97
C LEU A 267 11.21 5.05 14.49
N ALA A 268 11.59 4.20 13.54
CA ALA A 268 12.92 4.25 12.93
C ALA A 268 13.20 5.62 12.29
N GLU A 269 12.22 6.16 11.56
CA GLU A 269 12.30 7.52 11.02
C GLU A 269 12.50 8.57 12.12
N LEU A 270 11.73 8.52 13.20
CA LEU A 270 11.88 9.46 14.32
C LEU A 270 13.28 9.42 14.93
N HIS A 271 13.86 8.23 15.11
CA HIS A 271 15.24 8.08 15.59
C HIS A 271 16.24 8.66 14.59
N ALA A 272 16.05 8.42 13.28
CA ALA A 272 16.90 8.98 12.24
C ALA A 272 16.89 10.52 12.25
N LEU A 273 15.70 11.13 12.36
CA LEU A 273 15.53 12.59 12.45
C LEU A 273 16.19 13.18 13.70
N ARG A 274 16.32 12.40 14.78
CA ARG A 274 17.04 12.79 16.01
C ARG A 274 18.55 12.56 15.92
N GLY A 275 19.07 12.07 14.79
CA GLY A 275 20.47 11.70 14.62
C GLY A 275 20.87 10.41 15.35
N GLN A 276 19.90 9.61 15.81
CA GLN A 276 20.13 8.37 16.54
C GLN A 276 20.17 7.18 15.57
N LEU A 277 21.16 7.16 14.67
CA LEU A 277 21.24 6.16 13.59
C LEU A 277 21.24 4.69 14.08
N PRO A 278 21.97 4.31 15.15
CA PRO A 278 21.93 2.93 15.65
C PRO A 278 20.54 2.50 16.14
N ASP A 279 19.81 3.41 16.79
CA ASP A 279 18.45 3.14 17.27
C ASP A 279 17.46 3.07 16.11
N ALA A 280 17.65 3.93 15.10
CA ALA A 280 16.87 3.88 13.87
C ALA A 280 17.03 2.55 13.13
N ARG A 281 18.27 2.07 12.98
CA ARG A 281 18.58 0.77 12.37
C ARG A 281 17.93 -0.39 13.13
N ARG A 282 18.02 -0.36 14.46
CA ARG A 282 17.40 -1.38 15.31
C ARG A 282 15.88 -1.38 15.14
N ALA A 283 15.25 -0.21 15.25
CA ALA A 283 13.80 -0.07 15.10
C ALA A 283 13.32 -0.53 13.72
N LEU A 284 14.06 -0.22 12.64
CA LEU A 284 13.72 -0.69 11.29
C LEU A 284 13.86 -2.21 11.18
N THR A 285 14.95 -2.78 11.70
CA THR A 285 15.18 -4.23 11.71
C THR A 285 14.07 -4.96 12.46
N ASP A 286 13.71 -4.46 13.65
CA ASP A 286 12.63 -5.03 14.48
C ASP A 286 11.28 -4.93 13.76
N ALA A 287 11.02 -3.80 13.08
CA ALA A 287 9.81 -3.61 12.29
C ALA A 287 9.72 -4.63 11.14
N LEU A 288 10.79 -4.80 10.36
CA LEU A 288 10.85 -5.76 9.26
C LEU A 288 10.74 -7.21 9.74
N ALA A 289 11.26 -7.52 10.93
CA ALA A 289 11.15 -8.84 11.53
C ALA A 289 9.74 -9.15 12.07
N SER A 290 8.97 -8.12 12.46
CA SER A 290 7.65 -8.28 13.07
C SER A 290 6.52 -8.72 12.13
N ALA A 291 6.70 -8.57 10.81
CA ALA A 291 5.69 -8.91 9.81
C ALA A 291 6.34 -9.40 8.49
N PRO A 292 7.02 -10.56 8.49
CA PRO A 292 7.83 -11.03 7.35
C PRO A 292 7.02 -11.34 6.07
N LEU A 293 5.68 -11.32 6.15
CA LEU A 293 4.77 -11.61 5.05
C LEU A 293 3.98 -10.39 4.55
N SER A 294 4.18 -9.18 5.09
CA SER A 294 3.39 -8.02 4.66
C SER A 294 3.70 -7.65 3.21
N ARG A 295 2.64 -7.58 2.38
CA ARG A 295 2.69 -7.33 0.93
C ARG A 295 2.20 -5.94 0.55
N GLU A 296 1.84 -5.15 1.55
CA GLU A 296 1.27 -3.83 1.34
C GLU A 296 2.35 -2.88 0.82
N ILE A 297 2.17 -2.45 -0.43
CA ILE A 297 3.18 -1.70 -1.18
C ILE A 297 3.49 -0.38 -0.48
N TRP A 298 2.50 0.22 0.18
CA TRP A 298 2.69 1.43 0.96
C TRP A 298 3.60 1.24 2.18
N VAL A 299 3.62 0.06 2.81
CA VAL A 299 4.54 -0.25 3.91
C VAL A 299 5.95 -0.51 3.37
N LEU A 300 6.06 -1.31 2.31
CA LEU A 300 7.34 -1.66 1.69
C LEU A 300 8.07 -0.44 1.13
N THR A 301 7.36 0.44 0.41
CA THR A 301 7.96 1.67 -0.14
C THR A 301 8.42 2.62 0.96
N TYR A 302 7.72 2.67 2.10
CA TYR A 302 8.15 3.45 3.26
C TYR A 302 9.39 2.87 3.93
N ALA A 303 9.41 1.54 4.16
CA ALA A 303 10.60 0.85 4.67
C ALA A 303 11.82 1.09 3.77
N THR A 304 11.64 0.94 2.46
CA THR A 304 12.71 1.18 1.48
C THR A 304 13.20 2.63 1.50
N PHE A 305 12.31 3.61 1.68
CA PHE A 305 12.71 5.00 1.82
C PHE A 305 13.56 5.23 3.09
N ILE A 306 13.13 4.70 4.24
CA ILE A 306 13.89 4.86 5.49
C ILE A 306 15.23 4.13 5.42
N GLU A 307 15.27 2.92 4.88
CA GLU A 307 16.52 2.19 4.63
C GLU A 307 17.48 3.02 3.75
N ALA A 308 16.97 3.60 2.65
CA ALA A 308 17.78 4.44 1.78
C ALA A 308 18.31 5.69 2.50
N ALA A 309 17.49 6.33 3.32
CA ALA A 309 17.89 7.50 4.10
C ALA A 309 18.98 7.16 5.13
N LEU A 310 18.88 5.98 5.78
CA LEU A 310 19.90 5.50 6.71
C LEU A 310 21.21 5.15 6.00
N CYS A 311 21.16 4.45 4.87
CA CYS A 311 22.34 4.18 4.04
C CYS A 311 23.03 5.47 3.60
N ALA A 312 22.27 6.47 3.14
CA ALA A 312 22.79 7.78 2.76
C ALA A 312 23.39 8.57 3.95
N ALA A 313 22.87 8.37 5.17
CA ALA A 313 23.41 8.99 6.38
C ALA A 313 24.71 8.30 6.85
N GLU A 314 24.86 7.00 6.56
CA GLU A 314 26.04 6.20 6.88
C GLU A 314 27.13 6.28 5.80
N GLY A 315 26.85 6.92 4.67
CA GLY A 315 27.79 7.12 3.56
C GLY A 315 27.74 6.02 2.48
N ASP A 316 26.80 5.09 2.55
CA ASP A 316 26.53 4.12 1.48
C ASP A 316 25.56 4.72 0.44
N ASP A 317 26.05 5.74 -0.27
CA ASP A 317 25.30 6.44 -1.31
C ASP A 317 24.94 5.51 -2.50
N ALA A 318 25.71 4.43 -2.72
CA ALA A 318 25.46 3.49 -3.80
C ALA A 318 24.20 2.67 -3.54
N HIS A 319 24.09 2.07 -2.35
CA HIS A 319 22.91 1.31 -1.98
C HIS A 319 21.69 2.20 -1.79
N ALA A 320 21.86 3.39 -1.21
CA ALA A 320 20.78 4.38 -1.09
C ALA A 320 20.18 4.77 -2.46
N CYS A 321 21.02 4.93 -3.49
CA CYS A 321 20.56 5.20 -4.86
C CYS A 321 19.75 4.04 -5.46
N GLU A 322 20.09 2.78 -5.16
CA GLU A 322 19.32 1.63 -5.62
C GLU A 322 17.94 1.61 -4.98
N LEU A 323 17.89 1.77 -3.65
CA LEU A 323 16.67 1.74 -2.86
C LEU A 323 15.70 2.88 -3.22
N THR A 324 16.20 4.11 -3.36
CA THR A 324 15.35 5.27 -3.70
C THR A 324 14.56 5.09 -5.00
N ARG A 325 15.02 4.29 -5.96
CA ARG A 325 14.28 4.01 -7.20
C ARG A 325 12.95 3.30 -6.95
N HIS A 326 12.87 2.47 -5.91
CA HIS A 326 11.64 1.75 -5.56
C HIS A 326 10.57 2.66 -4.95
N THR A 327 10.97 3.78 -4.33
CA THR A 327 10.04 4.79 -3.79
C THR A 327 9.19 5.46 -4.88
N ARG A 328 9.56 5.32 -6.16
CA ARG A 328 8.76 5.80 -7.29
C ARG A 328 7.37 5.16 -7.39
N LEU A 329 7.20 3.96 -6.85
CA LEU A 329 5.91 3.28 -6.76
C LEU A 329 4.97 3.96 -5.77
N ALA A 330 5.50 4.80 -4.86
CA ALA A 330 4.73 5.46 -3.82
C ALA A 330 3.83 6.61 -4.32
N LEU A 331 3.96 7.08 -5.56
CA LEU A 331 3.29 8.30 -6.02
C LEU A 331 1.76 8.28 -5.82
N ALA A 332 1.12 7.13 -6.03
CA ALA A 332 -0.33 6.99 -5.96
C ALA A 332 -0.87 6.97 -4.53
N HIS A 333 -0.17 6.32 -3.60
CA HIS A 333 -0.64 6.10 -2.22
C HIS A 333 0.09 6.95 -1.17
N ARG A 334 1.36 7.28 -1.41
CA ARG A 334 2.28 7.99 -0.51
C ARG A 334 3.13 9.01 -1.26
N PRO A 335 2.50 10.10 -1.76
CA PRO A 335 3.20 11.14 -2.54
C PRO A 335 4.29 11.87 -1.75
N ASP A 336 4.22 11.88 -0.42
CA ASP A 336 5.29 12.35 0.48
C ASP A 336 6.54 11.49 0.36
N ILE A 337 6.40 10.16 0.41
CA ILE A 337 7.51 9.21 0.28
C ILE A 337 8.07 9.26 -1.13
N PHE A 338 7.21 9.35 -2.15
CA PHE A 338 7.64 9.58 -3.53
C PHE A 338 8.52 10.83 -3.65
N GLY A 339 8.03 11.99 -3.17
CA GLY A 339 8.75 13.24 -3.32
C GLY A 339 10.05 13.28 -2.53
N ARG A 340 10.06 12.76 -1.30
CA ARG A 340 11.27 12.68 -0.47
C ARG A 340 12.29 11.70 -1.04
N GLY A 341 11.87 10.51 -1.47
CA GLY A 341 12.74 9.53 -2.10
C GLY A 341 13.34 10.02 -3.41
N HIS A 342 12.54 10.71 -4.23
CA HIS A 342 13.02 11.27 -5.49
C HIS A 342 13.96 12.47 -5.30
N ALA A 343 13.69 13.32 -4.30
CA ALA A 343 14.62 14.37 -3.91
C ALA A 343 15.93 13.79 -3.36
N LEU A 344 15.88 12.70 -2.58
CA LEU A 344 17.07 12.03 -2.03
C LEU A 344 17.93 11.46 -3.17
N GLU A 345 17.31 10.81 -4.15
CA GLU A 345 17.99 10.37 -5.38
C GLU A 345 18.74 11.54 -6.06
N GLY A 346 18.08 12.69 -6.20
CA GLY A 346 18.69 13.89 -6.75
C GLY A 346 19.85 14.44 -5.92
N LEU A 347 19.76 14.43 -4.59
CA LEU A 347 20.86 14.84 -3.71
C LEU A 347 22.06 13.89 -3.80
N LEU A 348 21.82 12.58 -3.82
CA LEU A 348 22.87 11.58 -3.97
C LEU A 348 23.59 11.73 -5.31
N ALA A 349 22.86 12.01 -6.39
CA ALA A 349 23.45 12.33 -7.69
C ALA A 349 24.31 13.61 -7.64
N LEU A 350 23.88 14.66 -6.91
CA LEU A 350 24.73 15.84 -6.70
C LEU A 350 26.04 15.49 -5.99
N ARG A 351 25.98 14.71 -4.90
CA ARG A 351 27.17 14.28 -4.14
C ARG A 351 28.16 13.50 -4.99
N ARG A 352 27.64 12.62 -5.85
CA ARG A 352 28.43 11.74 -6.74
C ARG A 352 28.89 12.41 -8.02
N ASN A 353 28.58 13.70 -8.21
CA ASN A 353 28.87 14.42 -9.44
C ASN A 353 28.21 13.74 -10.67
N GLU A 354 27.00 13.19 -10.53
CA GLU A 354 26.22 12.56 -11.59
C GLU A 354 25.08 13.49 -12.09
N PRO A 355 24.65 13.35 -13.36
CA PRO A 355 23.45 14.04 -13.84
C PRO A 355 22.19 13.36 -13.29
N TRP A 356 21.18 14.15 -12.97
CA TRP A 356 19.87 13.65 -12.57
C TRP A 356 18.81 14.63 -13.02
N ARG A 357 17.59 14.16 -13.34
CA ARG A 357 16.46 15.02 -13.69
C ARG A 357 15.19 14.54 -12.99
N PRO A 358 14.28 15.46 -12.61
CA PRO A 358 12.98 15.07 -12.13
C PRO A 358 12.25 14.17 -13.12
N SER A 359 11.57 13.15 -12.61
CA SER A 359 10.70 12.30 -13.40
C SER A 359 9.56 13.13 -13.99
N THR A 360 9.20 12.84 -15.25
CA THR A 360 8.00 13.41 -15.90
C THR A 360 6.72 12.66 -15.55
N ARG A 361 6.81 11.57 -14.76
CA ARG A 361 5.67 10.74 -14.37
C ARG A 361 4.65 11.45 -13.47
N PRO A 362 5.03 12.29 -12.47
CA PRO A 362 4.05 12.94 -11.61
C PRO A 362 3.17 13.93 -12.38
N PRO A 363 1.87 14.03 -12.03
CA PRO A 363 1.00 15.04 -12.62
C PRO A 363 1.48 16.44 -12.24
N ALA A 364 1.19 17.44 -13.08
CA ALA A 364 1.59 18.84 -12.82
C ALA A 364 1.16 19.34 -11.43
N ALA A 365 -0.02 18.91 -10.94
CA ALA A 365 -0.53 19.24 -9.62
C ALA A 365 0.39 18.79 -8.47
N PHE A 366 1.19 17.73 -8.65
CA PHE A 366 2.16 17.30 -7.64
C PHE A 366 3.24 18.37 -7.41
N PHE A 367 3.71 19.04 -8.47
CA PHE A 367 4.76 20.06 -8.35
C PHE A 367 4.27 21.34 -7.63
N ALA A 368 2.96 21.53 -7.50
CA ALA A 368 2.37 22.59 -6.68
C ALA A 368 2.27 22.26 -5.18
N THR A 369 2.79 21.10 -4.74
CA THR A 369 2.79 20.64 -3.34
C THR A 369 4.14 20.87 -2.67
N ARG A 370 4.19 20.79 -1.33
CA ARG A 370 5.45 20.93 -0.58
C ARG A 370 6.55 19.93 -0.98
N TYR A 371 6.19 18.70 -1.34
CA TYR A 371 7.16 17.70 -1.79
C TYR A 371 7.53 17.85 -3.27
N GLY A 372 6.62 18.42 -4.08
CA GLY A 372 6.93 18.88 -5.42
C GLY A 372 7.97 20.00 -5.43
N ALA A 373 7.77 20.99 -4.55
CA ALA A 373 8.73 22.07 -4.31
C ALA A 373 10.10 21.55 -3.87
N LEU A 374 10.14 20.53 -2.99
CA LEU A 374 11.39 19.88 -2.59
C LEU A 374 12.15 19.28 -3.78
N VAL A 375 11.45 18.55 -4.67
CA VAL A 375 12.04 18.00 -5.89
C VAL A 375 12.56 19.11 -6.82
N GLN A 376 11.78 20.19 -7.00
CA GLN A 376 12.18 21.34 -7.81
C GLN A 376 13.40 22.06 -7.22
N ALA A 377 13.48 22.21 -5.90
CA ALA A 377 14.61 22.85 -5.24
C ALA A 377 15.91 22.04 -5.42
N VAL A 378 15.85 20.70 -5.37
CA VAL A 378 16.99 19.83 -5.70
C VAL A 378 17.36 19.96 -7.18
N TRP A 379 16.38 20.03 -8.07
CA TRP A 379 16.61 20.20 -9.50
C TRP A 379 17.29 21.52 -9.85
N ALA A 380 16.94 22.62 -9.17
CA ALA A 380 17.60 23.91 -9.33
C ALA A 380 19.12 23.81 -9.10
N ARG A 381 19.57 22.98 -8.14
CA ARG A 381 21.02 22.78 -7.91
C ARG A 381 21.70 22.03 -9.06
N HIS A 382 21.04 21.06 -9.66
CA HIS A 382 21.56 20.36 -10.84
C HIS A 382 21.67 21.32 -12.03
N LEU A 383 20.64 22.12 -12.31
CA LEU A 383 20.67 23.14 -13.38
C LEU A 383 21.82 24.13 -13.22
N LEU A 384 22.08 24.59 -11.99
CA LEU A 384 23.22 25.47 -11.71
C LEU A 384 24.55 24.79 -11.97
N ARG A 385 24.68 23.51 -11.61
CA ARG A 385 25.88 22.72 -11.87
C ARG A 385 26.09 22.47 -13.38
N GLU A 386 25.01 22.37 -14.15
CA GLU A 386 25.02 22.32 -15.61
C GLU A 386 25.32 23.70 -16.26
N GLY A 387 25.35 24.79 -15.47
CA GLY A 387 25.64 26.15 -15.94
C GLY A 387 24.41 26.94 -16.39
N ASP A 388 23.20 26.40 -16.25
CA ASP A 388 21.93 27.07 -16.60
C ASP A 388 21.42 27.93 -15.42
N VAL A 389 22.15 29.02 -15.16
CA VAL A 389 21.94 29.89 -13.98
C VAL A 389 20.53 30.50 -13.95
N GLU A 390 20.04 30.99 -15.09
CA GLU A 390 18.73 31.66 -15.17
C GLU A 390 17.60 30.70 -14.88
N ARG A 391 17.61 29.50 -15.49
CA ARG A 391 16.58 28.49 -15.24
C ARG A 391 16.65 27.94 -13.83
N ALA A 392 17.85 27.76 -13.30
CA ALA A 392 18.07 27.33 -11.94
C ALA A 392 17.50 28.35 -10.93
N ARG A 393 17.74 29.65 -11.15
CA ARG A 393 17.14 30.75 -10.35
C ARG A 393 15.62 30.73 -10.39
N ALA A 394 15.02 30.66 -11.59
CA ALA A 394 13.57 30.63 -11.74
C ALA A 394 12.95 29.42 -11.01
N THR A 395 13.57 28.24 -11.16
CA THR A 395 13.11 27.00 -10.53
C THR A 395 13.19 27.06 -9.00
N ALA A 396 14.28 27.64 -8.45
CA ALA A 396 14.42 27.80 -7.00
C ALA A 396 13.42 28.81 -6.43
N GLN A 397 13.15 29.92 -7.13
CA GLN A 397 12.15 30.90 -6.70
C GLN A 397 10.74 30.31 -6.70
N GLU A 398 10.38 29.53 -7.72
CA GLU A 398 9.11 28.82 -7.77
C GLU A 398 8.99 27.82 -6.61
N ALA A 399 10.02 27.00 -6.39
CA ALA A 399 10.06 26.04 -5.29
C ALA A 399 9.92 26.73 -3.92
N ALA A 400 10.62 27.84 -3.70
CA ALA A 400 10.52 28.62 -2.47
C ALA A 400 9.11 29.18 -2.26
N ALA A 401 8.51 29.78 -3.29
CA ALA A 401 7.16 30.33 -3.22
C ALA A 401 6.10 29.26 -2.93
N VAL A 402 6.22 28.07 -3.55
CA VAL A 402 5.35 26.92 -3.24
C VAL A 402 5.58 26.47 -1.80
N ALA A 403 6.82 26.28 -1.36
CA ALA A 403 7.14 25.84 -0.01
C ALA A 403 6.61 26.81 1.07
N GLU A 404 6.72 28.11 0.87
CA GLU A 404 6.18 29.13 1.78
C GLU A 404 4.65 29.07 1.87
N ARG A 405 3.95 29.03 0.71
CA ARG A 405 2.49 28.92 0.66
C ARG A 405 1.97 27.63 1.27
N THR A 406 2.76 26.56 1.21
CA THR A 406 2.42 25.24 1.77
C THR A 406 2.96 25.03 3.19
N HIS A 407 3.49 26.07 3.83
CA HIS A 407 4.03 26.04 5.19
C HIS A 407 5.12 24.96 5.40
N ALA A 408 6.05 24.85 4.45
CA ALA A 408 7.19 23.92 4.49
C ALA A 408 8.51 24.69 4.69
N PRO A 409 8.81 25.18 5.91
CA PRO A 409 9.91 26.13 6.16
C PRO A 409 11.29 25.57 5.81
N LEU A 410 11.53 24.28 6.03
CA LEU A 410 12.81 23.63 5.70
C LEU A 410 13.05 23.56 4.18
N VAL A 411 11.98 23.31 3.42
CA VAL A 411 12.04 23.28 1.94
C VAL A 411 12.26 24.70 1.41
N ALA A 412 11.55 25.69 1.96
CA ALA A 412 11.74 27.09 1.61
C ALA A 412 13.18 27.53 1.90
N ALA A 413 13.69 27.23 3.11
CA ALA A 413 15.08 27.54 3.48
C ALA A 413 16.10 26.87 2.55
N TYR A 414 15.87 25.61 2.16
CA TYR A 414 16.71 24.90 1.21
C TYR A 414 16.70 25.57 -0.18
N ALA A 415 15.53 25.97 -0.67
CA ALA A 415 15.38 26.68 -1.95
C ALA A 415 15.98 28.10 -1.91
N TRP A 416 15.87 28.82 -0.80
CA TRP A 416 16.48 30.15 -0.61
C TRP A 416 18.00 30.09 -0.44
N ALA A 417 18.53 29.09 0.26
CA ALA A 417 19.98 28.91 0.44
C ALA A 417 20.72 28.81 -0.91
N TYR A 418 20.03 28.34 -1.95
CA TYR A 418 20.50 28.35 -3.33
C TYR A 418 20.61 29.78 -3.91
N LEU A 419 19.63 30.66 -3.65
CA LEU A 419 19.59 32.04 -4.19
C LEU A 419 20.68 32.93 -3.58
N GLU A 420 21.13 32.61 -2.37
CA GLU A 420 22.18 33.34 -1.66
C GLU A 420 23.62 32.87 -2.00
N TYR A 421 23.81 32.05 -3.04
CA TYR A 421 25.14 31.58 -3.49
C TYR A 421 25.96 30.82 -2.43
N ARG A 422 25.32 30.19 -1.43
CA ARG A 422 26.04 29.30 -0.49
C ARG A 422 26.32 27.94 -1.15
N ARG A 423 27.38 27.87 -1.96
CA ARG A 423 27.84 26.63 -2.62
C ARG A 423 28.05 25.46 -1.63
N ASP A 424 28.39 25.75 -0.37
CA ASP A 424 28.89 24.76 0.59
C ASP A 424 27.91 24.35 1.71
N ALA A 425 26.66 24.86 1.70
CA ALA A 425 25.69 24.45 2.72
C ALA A 425 25.13 23.05 2.39
N ALA A 426 25.71 22.02 3.00
CA ALA A 426 25.17 20.66 3.08
C ALA A 426 23.93 20.63 4.00
N MET A 427 22.89 21.41 3.68
CA MET A 427 21.61 21.28 4.36
C MET A 427 20.91 20.03 3.83
N VAL A 428 20.60 19.10 4.72
CA VAL A 428 19.78 17.92 4.42
C VAL A 428 18.32 18.34 4.67
N PRO A 429 17.49 18.54 3.63
CA PRO A 429 16.10 19.01 3.80
C PRO A 429 15.16 17.94 4.35
N PHE A 430 15.69 16.77 4.72
CA PHE A 430 14.94 15.62 5.20
C PHE A 430 14.97 15.45 6.72
N ALA A 431 15.75 16.26 7.44
CA ALA A 431 15.91 16.23 8.89
C ALA A 431 14.81 17.00 9.62
#